data_AF-A0A9E2FW55-F1
#
_entry.id   AF-A0A9E2FW55-F1
#
_cell.length_a   1.000
_cell.length_b   1.000
_cell.length_c   1.000
_cell.angle_alpha   90.00
_cell.angle_beta   90.00
_cell.angle_gamma   90.00
#
_symmetry.space_group_name_H-M   'P 1'
#
loop_
_entity.id
_entity.type
_entity.pdbx_description
1 polymer ?
#
loop_
_entity_poly.entity_id
_entity_poly.type
_entity_poly.pdbx_seq_one_letter_code
_entity_poly.pdbx_strand_id
1 'polypeptide(L)'
;MDQDTLFILFMLVVGGLAMMFRNWYTNRPKHYLISVQLINGMQFKVIELDPRTKHGSILIAVDGCADIKLIGEFGIEKIDHKRNITVFPLSGGIIKTIVPENPVHQKGLIAAFYKQDFFDLLHDAAIKKARFRFYALLPNGQKLKSHELSFSSKNLLFKPDTGKYN
;
A
#
# COMPACT_ATOMS: atom_id res chain seq x y z
N MET A 1 -52.38 13.70 3.43
CA MET A 1 -51.03 14.13 3.82
C MET A 1 -50.74 15.36 2.99
N ASP A 2 -50.51 16.51 3.60
CA ASP A 2 -50.32 17.75 2.84
C ASP A 2 -48.99 17.72 2.06
N GLN A 3 -48.96 18.48 0.97
CA GLN A 3 -47.78 18.62 0.10
C GLN A 3 -46.54 19.05 0.90
N ASP A 4 -46.73 19.93 1.89
CA ASP A 4 -45.65 20.37 2.78
C ASP A 4 -45.13 19.22 3.66
N THR A 5 -46.02 18.35 4.14
CA THR A 5 -45.62 17.16 4.91
C THR A 5 -44.83 16.19 4.04
N LEU A 6 -45.26 15.98 2.78
CA LEU A 6 -44.53 15.16 1.81
C LEU A 6 -43.15 15.76 1.50
N PHE A 7 -43.08 17.08 1.32
CA PHE A 7 -41.83 17.79 1.05
C PHE A 7 -40.84 17.70 2.21
N ILE A 8 -41.30 17.93 3.45
CA ILE A 8 -40.46 17.80 4.65
C ILE A 8 -39.95 16.37 4.80
N LEU A 9 -40.81 15.37 4.58
CA LEU A 9 -40.44 13.96 4.70
C LEU A 9 -39.42 13.56 3.63
N PHE A 10 -39.58 14.05 2.40
CA PHE A 10 -38.60 13.88 1.32
C PHE A 10 -37.24 14.49 1.69
N MET A 11 -37.21 15.73 2.19
CA MET A 11 -35.97 16.38 2.60
C MET A 11 -35.26 15.65 3.74
N LEU A 12 -36.00 15.10 4.71
CA LEU A 12 -35.45 14.26 5.78
C LEU A 12 -34.82 12.97 5.24
N VAL A 13 -35.49 12.31 4.28
CA VAL A 13 -34.96 11.08 3.64
C VAL A 13 -33.69 11.39 2.85
N VAL A 14 -33.69 12.43 2.03
CA VAL A 14 -32.51 12.84 1.25
C VAL A 14 -31.36 13.24 2.18
N GLY A 15 -31.65 13.99 3.24
CA GLY A 15 -30.65 14.36 4.25
C GLY A 15 -30.05 13.14 4.97
N GLY A 16 -30.89 12.17 5.35
CA GLY A 16 -30.47 10.91 5.94
C GLY A 16 -29.57 10.09 5.01
N LEU A 17 -29.98 9.94 3.75
CA LEU A 17 -29.20 9.25 2.72
C LEU A 17 -27.85 9.93 2.46
N ALA A 18 -27.82 11.26 2.40
CA ALA A 18 -26.58 12.02 2.24
C ALA A 18 -25.61 11.81 3.42
N MET A 19 -26.11 11.77 4.65
CA MET A 19 -25.30 11.45 5.84
C MET A 19 -24.78 10.02 5.83
N MET A 20 -25.61 9.04 5.50
CA MET A 20 -25.21 7.64 5.37
C MET A 20 -24.14 7.48 4.28
N PHE A 21 -24.34 8.09 3.12
CA PHE A 21 -23.37 8.07 2.02
C PHE A 21 -22.05 8.73 2.43
N ARG A 22 -22.08 9.89 3.08
CA ARG A 22 -20.87 10.56 3.57
C ARG A 22 -20.09 9.67 4.52
N ASN A 23 -20.77 9.05 5.50
CA ASN A 23 -20.13 8.16 6.48
C ASN A 23 -19.51 6.93 5.81
N TRP A 24 -20.24 6.31 4.87
CA TRP A 24 -19.71 5.21 4.07
C TRP A 24 -18.50 5.66 3.23
N TYR A 25 -18.59 6.81 2.54
CA TYR A 25 -17.53 7.31 1.67
C TYR A 25 -16.24 7.69 2.43
N THR A 26 -16.36 8.20 3.66
CA THR A 26 -15.21 8.53 4.50
C THR A 26 -14.55 7.29 5.08
N ASN A 27 -15.33 6.28 5.45
CA ASN A 27 -14.86 5.10 6.19
C ASN A 27 -14.62 3.87 5.31
N ARG A 28 -15.01 3.92 4.03
CA ARG A 28 -14.73 2.81 3.12
C ARG A 28 -13.22 2.58 3.02
N PRO A 29 -12.76 1.31 3.03
CA PRO A 29 -11.37 0.98 2.79
C PRO A 29 -10.88 1.57 1.47
N LYS A 30 -9.69 2.17 1.50
CA LYS A 30 -9.08 2.82 0.33
C LYS A 30 -7.83 2.08 -0.09
N HIS A 31 -7.75 1.73 -1.36
CA HIS A 31 -6.66 0.93 -1.91
C HIS A 31 -5.96 1.74 -3.00
N TYR A 32 -4.67 1.99 -2.84
CA TYR A 32 -3.89 2.82 -3.74
C TYR A 32 -2.75 2.00 -4.33
N LEU A 33 -2.76 1.82 -5.65
CA LEU A 33 -1.67 1.14 -6.36
C LEU A 33 -0.53 2.15 -6.57
N ILE A 34 0.53 2.03 -5.77
CA ILE A 34 1.61 3.03 -5.74
C ILE A 34 2.65 2.73 -6.82
N SER A 35 3.04 1.47 -6.96
CA SER A 35 4.06 1.03 -7.90
C SER A 35 3.66 -0.30 -8.53
N VAL A 36 3.89 -0.40 -9.84
CA VAL A 36 3.87 -1.66 -10.60
C VAL A 36 5.11 -1.69 -11.46
N GLN A 37 5.90 -2.77 -11.37
CA GLN A 37 7.00 -3.04 -12.29
C GLN A 37 6.83 -4.40 -12.92
N LEU A 38 7.03 -4.49 -14.23
CA LEU A 38 7.06 -5.75 -14.96
C LEU A 38 8.53 -6.13 -15.18
N ILE A 39 8.96 -7.25 -14.60
CA ILE A 39 10.36 -7.72 -14.66
C ILE A 39 10.31 -9.21 -14.98
N ASN A 40 10.92 -9.62 -16.10
CA ASN A 40 10.99 -11.03 -16.52
C ASN A 40 9.62 -11.73 -16.53
N GLY A 41 8.57 -11.01 -16.98
CA GLY A 41 7.19 -11.53 -17.01
C GLY A 41 6.45 -11.53 -15.66
N MET A 42 7.14 -11.23 -14.55
CA MET A 42 6.53 -11.07 -13.22
C MET A 42 6.14 -9.62 -12.96
N GLN A 43 5.01 -9.41 -12.28
CA GLN A 43 4.59 -8.08 -11.85
C GLN A 43 4.87 -7.87 -10.37
N PHE A 44 5.74 -6.94 -10.04
CA PHE A 44 6.01 -6.49 -8.68
C PHE A 44 5.16 -5.26 -8.34
N LYS A 45 4.23 -5.41 -7.40
CA LYS A 45 3.25 -4.39 -7.04
C LYS A 45 3.44 -3.94 -5.59
N VAL A 46 3.27 -2.64 -5.37
CA VAL A 46 3.19 -2.04 -4.04
C VAL A 46 1.84 -1.34 -3.95
N ILE A 47 1.03 -1.77 -2.98
CA ILE A 47 -0.32 -1.28 -2.75
C ILE A 47 -0.38 -0.73 -1.33
N GLU A 48 -1.00 0.43 -1.16
CA GLU A 48 -1.22 1.06 0.13
C GLU A 48 -2.71 0.95 0.48
N LEU A 49 -2.99 0.35 1.63
CA LEU A 49 -4.32 0.27 2.22
C LEU A 49 -4.49 1.40 3.24
N ASP A 50 -5.60 2.12 3.14
CA ASP A 50 -5.95 3.26 3.98
C ASP A 50 -4.82 4.29 4.08
N PRO A 51 -4.42 4.89 2.95
CA PRO A 51 -3.13 5.55 2.79
C PRO A 51 -2.98 6.81 3.66
N ARG A 52 -4.09 7.41 4.13
CA ARG A 52 -4.04 8.62 4.96
C ARG A 52 -3.85 8.35 6.46
N THR A 53 -3.82 7.10 6.89
CA THR A 53 -3.68 6.73 8.30
C THR A 53 -2.32 6.05 8.54
N LYS A 54 -1.79 6.20 9.76
CA LYS A 54 -0.59 5.48 10.20
C LYS A 54 -0.87 3.99 10.47
N HIS A 55 -2.12 3.65 10.73
CA HIS A 55 -2.59 2.28 10.90
C HIS A 55 -2.90 1.59 9.57
N GLY A 56 -2.80 2.31 8.46
CA GLY A 56 -2.86 1.72 7.12
C GLY A 56 -1.78 0.68 6.92
N SER A 57 -1.99 -0.20 5.95
CA SER A 57 -1.07 -1.30 5.64
C SER A 57 -0.41 -1.09 4.29
N ILE A 58 0.78 -1.64 4.12
CA ILE A 58 1.46 -1.74 2.84
C ILE A 58 1.43 -3.20 2.44
N LEU A 59 0.99 -3.45 1.21
CA LEU A 59 1.03 -4.75 0.57
C LEU A 59 2.10 -4.73 -0.52
N ILE A 60 2.96 -5.73 -0.49
CA ILE A 60 3.88 -6.05 -1.57
C ILE A 60 3.38 -7.33 -2.20
N ALA A 61 3.10 -7.29 -3.51
CA ALA A 61 2.61 -8.45 -4.23
C ALA A 61 3.51 -8.77 -5.43
N VAL A 62 3.74 -10.07 -5.67
CA VAL A 62 4.45 -10.56 -6.86
C VAL A 62 3.52 -11.48 -7.64
N ASP A 63 3.01 -11.00 -8.77
CA ASP A 63 2.15 -11.79 -9.65
C ASP A 63 2.93 -12.39 -10.82
N GLY A 64 2.39 -13.48 -11.39
CA GLY A 64 2.98 -14.13 -12.57
C GLY A 64 4.12 -15.11 -12.27
N CYS A 65 4.36 -15.42 -10.99
CA CYS A 65 5.25 -16.51 -10.59
C CYS A 65 4.45 -17.82 -10.54
N ALA A 66 4.86 -18.83 -11.30
CA ALA A 66 4.20 -20.14 -11.31
C ALA A 66 4.38 -20.91 -9.99
N ASP A 67 5.44 -20.61 -9.23
CA ASP A 67 5.72 -21.28 -7.97
C ASP A 67 6.03 -20.27 -6.85
N ILE A 68 4.98 -19.96 -6.08
CA ILE A 68 4.93 -18.98 -4.99
C ILE A 68 5.96 -19.30 -3.89
N LYS A 69 6.36 -20.57 -3.74
CA LYS A 69 7.31 -21.05 -2.72
C LYS A 69 8.76 -20.63 -2.94
N LEU A 70 9.05 -19.98 -4.07
CA LEU A 70 10.40 -19.63 -4.48
C LEU A 70 10.86 -18.23 -4.01
N ILE A 71 9.98 -17.35 -3.56
CA ILE A 71 10.44 -16.04 -3.06
C ILE A 71 11.06 -16.24 -1.68
N GLY A 72 12.37 -16.01 -1.59
CA GLY A 72 13.14 -16.28 -0.37
C GLY A 72 12.91 -15.24 0.71
N GLU A 73 12.84 -13.96 0.33
CA GLU A 73 12.76 -12.86 1.29
C GLU A 73 12.13 -11.61 0.66
N PHE A 74 11.40 -10.84 1.45
CA PHE A 74 11.05 -9.45 1.13
C PHE A 74 11.89 -8.51 1.97
N GLY A 75 12.17 -7.31 1.47
CA GLY A 75 12.84 -6.31 2.27
C GLY A 75 12.72 -4.90 1.70
N ILE A 76 13.39 -3.98 2.38
CA ILE A 76 13.41 -2.56 2.08
C ILE A 76 14.86 -2.13 1.85
N GLU A 77 15.09 -1.37 0.80
CA GLU A 77 16.36 -0.70 0.54
C GLU A 77 16.16 0.81 0.79
N LYS A 78 16.69 1.33 1.90
CA LYS A 78 16.76 2.78 2.18
C LYS A 78 17.85 3.39 1.33
N ILE A 79 17.54 4.49 0.65
CA ILE A 79 18.42 5.20 -0.26
C ILE A 79 18.69 6.58 0.32
N ASP A 80 19.93 6.86 0.67
CA ASP A 80 20.33 8.16 1.21
C ASP A 80 20.52 9.23 0.10
N HIS A 81 20.82 10.47 0.51
CA HIS A 81 21.09 11.58 -0.43
C HIS A 81 22.33 11.35 -1.30
N LYS A 82 23.28 10.53 -0.84
CA LYS A 82 24.50 10.15 -1.57
C LYS A 82 24.30 8.87 -2.41
N ARG A 83 23.07 8.35 -2.50
CA ARG A 83 22.69 7.09 -3.18
C ARG A 83 23.28 5.82 -2.53
N ASN A 84 23.75 5.88 -1.28
CA ASN A 84 24.10 4.68 -0.54
C ASN A 84 22.84 3.90 -0.17
N ILE A 85 22.96 2.56 -0.21
CA ILE A 85 21.85 1.65 0.03
C ILE A 85 22.05 0.94 1.36
N THR A 86 21.08 1.07 2.25
CA THR A 86 20.99 0.26 3.48
C THR A 86 19.83 -0.72 3.34
N VAL A 87 20.09 -2.00 3.57
CA VAL A 87 19.12 -3.09 3.38
C VAL A 87 18.50 -3.46 4.72
N PHE A 88 17.17 -3.55 4.75
CA PHE A 88 16.38 -3.97 5.90
C PHE A 88 15.50 -5.16 5.48
N PRO A 89 15.85 -6.40 5.88
CA PRO A 89 15.02 -7.56 5.60
C PRO A 89 13.70 -7.46 6.36
N LEU A 90 12.58 -7.75 5.70
CA LEU A 90 11.28 -7.93 6.35
C LEU A 90 11.20 -9.39 6.81
N SER A 91 11.57 -9.67 8.05
CA SER A 91 11.51 -11.02 8.62
C SER A 91 10.13 -11.36 9.21
N GLY A 92 9.89 -12.66 9.42
CA GLY A 92 8.58 -13.31 9.60
C GLY A 92 7.66 -12.87 10.76
N GLY A 93 8.01 -11.83 11.53
CA GLY A 93 7.09 -11.20 12.48
C GLY A 93 6.26 -10.06 11.89
N ILE A 94 6.75 -9.42 10.81
CA ILE A 94 6.13 -8.24 10.19
C ILE A 94 5.23 -8.65 9.01
N ILE A 95 5.55 -9.77 8.37
CA ILE A 95 4.82 -10.27 7.20
C ILE A 95 3.61 -11.08 7.66
N LYS A 96 2.42 -10.51 7.52
CA LYS A 96 1.20 -11.32 7.43
C LYS A 96 1.10 -11.80 5.99
N THR A 97 1.31 -13.09 5.74
CA THR A 97 0.97 -13.69 4.45
C THR A 97 -0.55 -13.71 4.36
N ILE A 98 -1.13 -12.71 3.67
CA ILE A 98 -2.56 -12.66 3.44
C ILE A 98 -2.82 -13.38 2.12
N VAL A 99 -3.43 -14.56 2.20
CA VAL A 99 -4.06 -15.17 1.03
C VAL A 99 -5.34 -14.37 0.79
N PRO A 100 -5.49 -13.68 -0.35
CA PRO A 100 -6.65 -12.83 -0.58
C PRO A 100 -7.92 -13.70 -0.67
N GLU A 101 -8.96 -13.37 0.12
CA GLU A 101 -10.28 -14.03 0.05
C GLU A 101 -10.96 -13.83 -1.31
N ASN A 102 -10.52 -12.85 -2.11
CA ASN A 102 -11.04 -12.58 -3.44
C ASN A 102 -10.04 -12.99 -4.55
N PRO A 103 -10.28 -14.10 -5.26
CA PRO A 103 -9.34 -14.66 -6.25
C PRO A 103 -9.23 -13.84 -7.55
N VAL A 104 -10.04 -12.79 -7.72
CA VAL A 104 -10.20 -12.11 -9.01
C VAL A 104 -9.07 -11.09 -9.31
N HIS A 105 -8.30 -10.64 -8.30
CA HIS A 105 -7.35 -9.54 -8.51
C HIS A 105 -5.92 -9.75 -8.01
N GLN A 106 -5.62 -10.85 -7.34
CA GLN A 106 -4.29 -11.05 -6.74
C GLN A 106 -3.89 -12.53 -6.81
N LYS A 107 -3.24 -12.91 -7.93
CA LYS A 107 -2.61 -14.23 -8.10
C LYS A 107 -1.11 -14.06 -7.86
N GLY A 108 -0.70 -14.06 -6.60
CA GLY A 108 0.68 -13.80 -6.23
C GLY A 108 0.98 -13.95 -4.74
N LEU A 109 2.27 -14.00 -4.40
CA LEU A 109 2.70 -13.92 -3.01
C LEU A 109 2.47 -12.50 -2.49
N ILE A 110 1.78 -12.35 -1.37
CA ILE A 110 1.50 -11.07 -0.75
C ILE A 110 2.17 -11.01 0.61
N ALA A 111 3.08 -10.05 0.76
CA ALA A 111 3.58 -9.63 2.06
C ALA A 111 2.83 -8.38 2.51
N ALA A 112 2.18 -8.45 3.67
CA ALA A 112 1.46 -7.33 4.25
C ALA A 112 2.07 -6.93 5.60
N PHE A 113 2.21 -5.63 5.84
CA PHE A 113 2.65 -5.08 7.12
C PHE A 113 2.03 -3.73 7.40
N TYR A 114 1.97 -3.32 8.67
CA TYR A 114 1.46 -1.99 9.02
C TYR A 114 2.53 -0.93 8.76
N LYS A 115 2.09 0.26 8.36
CA LYS A 115 3.01 1.39 8.20
C LYS A 115 3.68 1.79 9.50
N GLN A 116 3.01 1.59 10.63
CA GLN A 116 3.59 1.84 11.93
C GLN A 116 4.85 0.99 12.12
N ASP A 117 4.78 -0.32 11.85
CA ASP A 117 5.94 -1.22 11.91
C ASP A 117 7.07 -0.77 10.96
N PHE A 118 6.71 -0.22 9.80
CA PHE A 118 7.68 0.33 8.86
C PHE A 118 8.37 1.60 9.39
N PHE A 119 7.62 2.52 9.98
CA PHE A 119 8.17 3.73 10.59
C PHE A 119 9.04 3.39 11.80
N ASP A 120 8.62 2.40 12.58
CA ASP A 120 9.39 1.87 13.69
C ASP A 120 10.67 1.23 13.15
N LEU A 121 10.63 0.29 12.19
CA LEU A 121 11.83 -0.36 11.62
C LEU A 121 12.92 0.62 11.17
N LEU A 122 12.51 1.76 10.62
CA LEU A 122 13.43 2.74 10.07
C LEU A 122 13.93 3.79 11.08
N HIS A 123 13.46 3.76 12.35
CA HIS A 123 13.96 4.49 13.54
C HIS A 123 14.49 5.93 13.32
N ASP A 124 13.89 6.72 12.43
CA ASP A 124 14.52 7.97 12.01
C ASP A 124 13.51 9.05 11.60
N ALA A 125 13.50 10.18 12.31
CA ALA A 125 12.68 11.34 11.97
C ALA A 125 12.95 11.86 10.54
N ALA A 126 14.09 11.49 9.94
CA ALA A 126 14.46 11.79 8.55
C ALA A 126 13.70 10.98 7.48
N ILE A 127 12.96 9.92 7.84
CA ILE A 127 12.21 9.08 6.89
C ILE A 127 11.22 9.87 6.03
N LYS A 128 10.64 10.95 6.56
CA LYS A 128 9.70 11.80 5.79
C LYS A 128 10.33 12.43 4.53
N LYS A 129 11.66 12.36 4.38
CA LYS A 129 12.39 12.77 3.17
C LYS A 129 13.26 11.64 2.59
N ALA A 130 13.32 10.49 3.25
CA ALA A 130 14.10 9.36 2.77
C ALA A 130 13.43 8.76 1.55
N ARG A 131 14.27 8.36 0.59
CA ARG A 131 13.84 7.53 -0.53
C ARG A 131 14.08 6.08 -0.15
N PHE A 132 13.19 5.19 -0.56
CA PHE A 132 13.35 3.77 -0.34
C PHE A 132 12.72 2.99 -1.49
N ARG A 133 13.06 1.72 -1.61
CA ARG A 133 12.39 0.79 -2.53
C ARG A 133 12.17 -0.53 -1.84
N PHE A 134 11.08 -1.20 -2.20
CA PHE A 134 10.83 -2.57 -1.77
C PHE A 134 11.54 -3.52 -2.71
N TYR A 135 11.98 -4.66 -2.19
CA TYR A 135 12.47 -5.75 -3.00
C TYR A 135 11.89 -7.09 -2.58
N ALA A 136 11.86 -8.02 -3.53
CA ALA A 136 11.69 -9.44 -3.30
C ALA A 136 12.92 -10.17 -3.86
N LEU A 137 13.51 -11.04 -3.05
CA LEU A 137 14.64 -11.87 -3.42
C LEU A 137 14.15 -13.20 -4.00
N LEU A 138 14.50 -13.45 -5.25
CA LEU A 138 14.24 -14.72 -5.94
C LEU A 138 15.30 -15.78 -5.56
N PRO A 139 15.04 -17.09 -5.78
CA PRO A 139 15.98 -18.14 -5.39
C PRO A 139 17.32 -18.04 -6.11
N ASN A 140 17.31 -17.50 -7.33
CA ASN A 140 18.52 -17.27 -8.14
C ASN A 140 19.35 -16.06 -7.66
N GLY A 141 18.97 -15.43 -6.52
CA GLY A 141 19.64 -14.25 -5.98
C GLY A 141 19.24 -12.94 -6.66
N GLN A 142 18.40 -12.97 -7.70
CA GLN A 142 17.93 -11.76 -8.36
C GLN A 142 16.92 -11.03 -7.47
N LYS A 143 17.05 -9.70 -7.38
CA LYS A 143 16.09 -8.83 -6.68
C LYS A 143 15.09 -8.25 -7.66
N LEU A 144 13.81 -8.55 -7.45
CA LEU A 144 12.72 -7.76 -8.01
C LEU A 144 12.57 -6.50 -7.17
N LYS A 145 12.47 -5.32 -7.79
CA LYS A 145 12.48 -4.04 -7.08
C LYS A 145 11.27 -3.20 -7.47
N SER A 146 10.76 -2.42 -6.54
CA SER A 146 9.80 -1.36 -6.86
C SER A 146 10.52 -0.14 -7.44
N HIS A 147 9.72 0.83 -7.90
CA HIS A 147 10.20 2.21 -8.03
C HIS A 147 10.74 2.73 -6.69
N GLU A 148 11.54 3.80 -6.76
CA GLU A 148 11.83 4.60 -5.57
C GLU A 148 10.54 5.24 -5.08
N LEU A 149 10.35 5.20 -3.76
CA LEU A 149 9.19 5.68 -3.04
C LEU A 149 9.65 6.58 -1.90
N SER A 150 8.74 7.46 -1.46
CA SER A 150 8.92 8.28 -0.27
C SER A 150 7.58 8.49 0.43
N PHE A 151 7.62 8.94 1.68
CA PHE A 151 6.43 9.31 2.44
C PHE A 151 6.21 10.81 2.37
N SER A 152 4.98 11.22 2.10
CA SER A 152 4.57 12.62 2.26
C SER A 152 4.47 12.99 3.74
N SER A 153 4.35 14.29 4.02
CA SER A 153 4.05 14.80 5.37
C SER A 153 2.75 14.23 5.97
N LYS A 154 1.85 13.72 5.12
CA LYS A 154 0.56 13.10 5.48
C LYS A 154 0.62 11.56 5.53
N ASN A 155 1.81 10.96 5.56
CA ASN A 155 2.05 9.51 5.59
C ASN A 155 1.53 8.73 4.36
N LEU A 156 1.33 9.41 3.24
CA LEU A 156 1.03 8.80 1.94
C LEU A 156 2.32 8.34 1.26
N LEU A 157 2.36 7.14 0.69
CA LEU A 157 3.43 6.77 -0.22
C LEU A 157 3.27 7.48 -1.57
N PHE A 158 4.38 7.90 -2.16
CA PHE A 158 4.41 8.45 -3.51
C PHE A 158 5.74 8.19 -4.21
N LYS A 159 5.74 8.33 -5.54
CA LYS A 159 6.95 8.22 -6.38
C LYS A 159 7.59 9.60 -6.57
N PRO A 160 8.75 9.89 -5.95
CA PRO A 160 9.34 11.23 -5.98
C PRO A 160 9.69 11.71 -7.38
N ASP A 161 10.14 10.82 -8.27
CA ASP A 161 10.55 11.19 -9.62
C ASP A 161 9.38 11.58 -10.54
N THR A 162 8.14 11.21 -10.17
CA THR A 162 6.95 11.56 -10.95
C THR A 162 6.19 12.76 -10.41
N GLY A 163 6.46 13.18 -9.16
CA GLY A 163 5.69 14.23 -8.46
C GLY A 163 4.19 13.96 -8.27
N LYS A 164 3.67 12.85 -8.82
CA LYS A 164 2.27 12.46 -8.77
C LYS A 164 2.02 11.64 -7.50
N TYR A 165 1.14 12.16 -6.66
CA TYR A 165 0.42 11.36 -5.68
C TYR A 165 -0.65 10.61 -6.46
N ASN A 166 -0.55 9.28 -6.53
CA ASN A 166 -1.68 8.48 -7.02
C ASN A 166 -2.87 8.64 -6.07
#